data_AF-J1GR18-F1
#
_entry.id   AF-J1GR18-F1
#
_cell.length_a   1.000
_cell.length_b   1.000
_cell.length_c   1.000
_cell.angle_alpha   90.00
_cell.angle_beta   90.00
_cell.angle_gamma   90.00
#
_symmetry.space_group_name_H-M   'P 1'
#
loop_
_entity.id
_entity.type
_entity.pdbx_description
1 polymer ?
#
loop_
_entity_poly.entity_id
_entity_poly.type
_entity_poly.pdbx_seq_one_letter_code
_entity_poly.pdbx_strand_id
1 'polypeptide(L)'
;MSQVPGDGADALGWSLGSLREAGYDRAQINVTASGPEGAQVLVYRRDPSGKPTAVLHGGSLNIADADTEAYSILPLGDQAEGTLSWMFTTPGEYTLNMTLTAWNSATDAIAQSPATLALRVAVGSEAIANALVPAGVPATNAPSQATTTQQQTTSDGNATASPSAQGDGRASGQSDARGSTRASSNGEKCVATTITREATAKEQASLTSNQASPNTARTTLTFSVGPGASGNATEGHFDLGPAIENGQLVARVKDDRSAPAQWVDPASLTFALGDAARITAPDETSFVATPGSQVWLISSTQVPGVPWLGMNSQRDEIVNGTTGGVNFTLDSVDGPGRVAVFNSGSLGGGVGEHVFDGVGSTYTLPPNTHAHQNWLFTEPGTYTLTISMRVTPTGANLAGSGGGSTTRLTPTGATGANGRPIVSEVVGRTASGDECDLTLATTGADAQRILVLAAALVFSGCVAVGASRRRGARDRVGNRSAH
;
A
#
# COMPACT_ATOMS: atom_id res chain seq x y z
N MET A 1 -2.89 31.71 5.04
CA MET A 1 -4.36 31.66 4.88
C MET A 1 -4.93 32.97 5.40
N SER A 2 -5.77 33.63 4.62
CA SER A 2 -6.45 34.87 5.01
C SER A 2 -7.95 34.69 4.77
N GLN A 3 -8.79 35.25 5.65
CA GLN A 3 -10.18 35.49 5.29
C GLN A 3 -10.20 36.51 4.14
N VAL A 4 -10.77 36.13 3.00
CA VAL A 4 -10.99 37.08 1.90
C VAL A 4 -12.36 37.73 2.13
N PRO A 5 -12.46 39.06 2.30
CA PRO A 5 -13.75 39.70 2.54
C PRO A 5 -14.61 39.67 1.27
N GLY A 6 -15.73 38.95 1.29
CA GLY A 6 -16.72 38.92 0.21
C GLY A 6 -18.02 38.22 0.62
N ASP A 7 -19.15 38.89 0.39
CA ASP A 7 -20.55 38.43 0.41
C ASP A 7 -21.03 37.57 1.61
N GLY A 8 -20.51 37.82 2.80
CA GLY A 8 -21.18 37.40 4.05
C GLY A 8 -21.06 35.92 4.40
N ALA A 9 -20.17 35.17 3.74
CA ALA A 9 -19.73 33.86 4.19
C ALA A 9 -18.20 33.90 4.35
N ASP A 10 -17.70 33.76 5.58
CA ASP A 10 -16.27 33.61 5.85
C ASP A 10 -15.74 32.39 5.10
N ALA A 11 -15.08 32.63 3.97
CA ALA A 11 -14.68 31.56 3.08
C ALA A 11 -13.25 31.12 3.41
N LEU A 12 -13.13 29.93 4.02
CA LEU A 12 -11.85 29.30 4.32
C LEU A 12 -11.18 28.88 3.00
N GLY A 13 -9.99 29.40 2.73
CA GLY A 13 -9.22 29.11 1.51
C GLY A 13 -7.72 29.22 1.71
N TRP A 14 -6.97 28.90 0.66
CA TRP A 14 -5.51 28.96 0.66
C TRP A 14 -5.01 30.23 -0.03
N SER A 15 -3.94 30.81 0.51
CA SER A 15 -3.15 31.85 -0.15
C SER A 15 -1.70 31.41 -0.11
N LEU A 16 -1.09 31.27 -1.29
CA LEU A 16 0.25 30.72 -1.49
C LEU A 16 1.20 31.73 -2.18
N GLY A 17 0.79 32.99 -2.30
CA GLY A 17 1.54 34.03 -3.02
C GLY A 17 2.96 34.24 -2.48
N SER A 18 3.15 34.18 -1.16
CA SER A 18 4.46 34.33 -0.54
C SER A 18 5.43 33.19 -0.85
N LEU A 19 4.95 31.97 -1.10
CA LEU A 19 5.79 30.85 -1.55
C LEU A 19 6.28 31.08 -2.98
N ARG A 20 5.39 31.57 -3.85
CA ARG A 20 5.74 31.93 -5.23
C ARG A 20 6.77 33.05 -5.28
N GLU A 21 6.59 34.11 -4.48
CA GLU A 21 7.57 35.20 -4.34
C GLU A 21 8.93 34.71 -3.82
N ALA A 22 8.92 33.70 -2.95
CA ALA A 22 10.13 33.03 -2.47
C ALA A 22 10.73 32.02 -3.46
N GLY A 23 10.17 31.89 -4.66
CA GLY A 23 10.71 31.07 -5.75
C GLY A 23 10.28 29.61 -5.75
N TYR A 24 9.32 29.20 -4.91
CA TYR A 24 8.75 27.85 -4.97
C TYR A 24 7.74 27.75 -6.12
N ASP A 25 7.67 26.58 -6.77
CA ASP A 25 6.80 26.33 -7.93
C ASP A 25 5.71 25.26 -7.66
N ARG A 26 5.84 24.51 -6.57
CA ARG A 26 4.87 23.50 -6.15
C ARG A 26 4.65 23.53 -4.64
N ALA A 27 3.42 23.29 -4.21
CA ALA A 27 3.07 23.11 -2.80
C ALA A 27 2.15 21.90 -2.59
N GLN A 28 2.20 21.30 -1.40
CA GLN A 28 1.31 20.26 -0.92
C GLN A 28 0.77 20.71 0.43
N ILE A 29 -0.55 20.69 0.58
CA ILE A 29 -1.23 20.94 1.84
C ILE A 29 -1.81 19.62 2.29
N ASN A 30 -1.33 19.11 3.42
CA ASN A 30 -1.97 17.99 4.10
C ASN A 30 -3.03 18.56 5.03
N VAL A 31 -4.22 17.97 5.01
CA VAL A 31 -5.32 18.35 5.88
C VAL A 31 -5.97 17.09 6.44
N THR A 32 -6.14 17.07 7.76
CA THR A 32 -6.95 16.06 8.44
C THR A 32 -8.02 16.76 9.27
N ALA A 33 -9.13 16.06 9.50
CA ALA A 33 -10.26 16.59 10.24
C ALA A 33 -10.66 15.66 11.38
N SER A 34 -11.00 16.24 12.52
CA SER A 34 -11.70 15.55 13.61
C SER A 34 -12.98 16.31 13.93
N GLY A 35 -14.00 15.60 14.40
CA GLY A 35 -15.31 16.15 14.69
C GLY A 35 -16.20 15.16 15.44
N PRO A 36 -17.51 15.43 15.51
CA PRO A 36 -18.48 14.51 16.11
C PRO A 36 -18.44 13.12 15.48
N GLU A 37 -18.83 12.11 16.25
CA GLU A 37 -18.87 10.72 15.78
C GLU A 37 -19.74 10.59 14.51
N GLY A 38 -19.20 9.94 13.48
CA GLY A 38 -19.85 9.77 12.17
C GLY A 38 -19.93 11.03 11.31
N ALA A 39 -19.37 12.16 11.75
CA ALA A 39 -19.33 13.38 10.95
C ALA A 39 -18.29 13.31 9.83
N GLN A 40 -18.60 13.93 8.69
CA GLN A 40 -17.70 14.10 7.55
C GLN A 40 -17.45 15.58 7.30
N VAL A 41 -16.23 15.87 6.82
CA VAL A 41 -15.82 17.20 6.40
C VAL A 41 -15.46 17.15 4.93
N LEU A 42 -16.20 17.88 4.10
CA LEU A 42 -15.96 17.94 2.67
C LEU A 42 -15.36 19.29 2.28
N VAL A 43 -14.42 19.26 1.35
CA VAL A 43 -13.79 20.44 0.76
C VAL A 43 -13.78 20.33 -0.76
N TYR A 44 -14.22 21.39 -1.44
CA TYR A 44 -14.36 21.40 -2.90
C TYR A 44 -14.28 22.81 -3.48
N ARG A 45 -14.05 22.92 -4.78
CA ARG A 45 -14.24 24.15 -5.56
C ARG A 45 -15.55 24.05 -6.34
N ARG A 46 -16.16 25.18 -6.67
CA ARG A 46 -17.26 25.20 -7.63
C ARG A 46 -16.71 25.68 -8.97
N ASP A 47 -17.05 24.96 -10.04
CA ASP A 47 -16.77 25.43 -11.39
C ASP A 47 -17.71 26.60 -11.78
N PRO A 48 -17.51 27.27 -12.93
CA PRO A 48 -18.38 28.37 -13.36
C PRO A 48 -19.87 28.00 -13.53
N SER A 49 -20.20 26.70 -13.63
CA SER A 49 -21.58 26.20 -13.67
C SER A 49 -22.16 25.91 -12.28
N GLY A 50 -21.36 26.09 -11.22
CA GLY A 50 -21.73 25.85 -9.83
C GLY A 50 -21.53 24.41 -9.36
N LYS A 51 -21.03 23.52 -10.23
CA LYS A 51 -20.80 22.10 -9.92
C LYS A 51 -19.57 21.94 -9.02
N PRO A 52 -19.62 21.10 -7.98
CA PRO A 52 -18.47 20.83 -7.14
C PRO A 52 -17.38 20.07 -7.91
N THR A 53 -16.14 20.44 -7.65
CA THR A 53 -14.93 19.85 -8.20
C THR A 53 -14.00 19.52 -7.04
N ALA A 54 -13.46 18.31 -7.06
CA ALA A 54 -12.56 17.82 -6.03
C ALA A 54 -11.27 18.63 -5.99
N VAL A 55 -10.81 18.94 -4.78
CA VAL A 55 -9.53 19.61 -4.55
C VAL A 55 -8.54 18.73 -3.81
N LEU A 56 -8.98 17.60 -3.26
CA LEU A 56 -8.13 16.61 -2.63
C LEU A 56 -7.57 15.66 -3.68
N HIS A 57 -6.40 15.11 -3.38
CA HIS A 57 -5.79 14.05 -4.17
C HIS A 57 -6.74 12.85 -4.30
N GLY A 58 -6.73 12.17 -5.44
CA GLY A 58 -7.62 11.04 -5.73
C GLY A 58 -9.07 11.41 -6.08
N GLY A 59 -9.40 12.71 -6.22
CA GLY A 59 -10.73 13.15 -6.63
C GLY A 59 -11.78 13.07 -5.53
N SER A 60 -11.37 12.81 -4.29
CA SER A 60 -12.26 12.85 -3.12
C SER A 60 -12.68 14.28 -2.78
N LEU A 61 -13.89 14.42 -2.25
CA LEU A 61 -14.31 15.66 -1.57
C LEU A 61 -14.10 15.56 -0.05
N ASN A 62 -14.01 14.34 0.49
CA ASN A 62 -14.00 14.08 1.93
C ASN A 62 -12.57 14.15 2.48
N ILE A 63 -12.39 14.95 3.53
CA ILE A 63 -11.16 15.00 4.32
C ILE A 63 -11.17 13.79 5.24
N ALA A 64 -10.04 13.07 5.24
CA ALA A 64 -9.89 11.89 6.07
C ALA A 64 -9.83 12.28 7.57
N ASP A 65 -10.09 11.28 8.43
CA ASP A 65 -10.01 11.48 9.87
C ASP A 65 -8.60 11.91 10.31
N ALA A 66 -8.47 12.37 11.56
CA ALA A 66 -7.20 12.89 12.08
C ALA A 66 -6.02 11.89 11.98
N ASP A 67 -6.33 10.59 11.87
CA ASP A 67 -5.38 9.48 11.86
C ASP A 67 -5.01 9.03 10.43
N THR A 68 -5.63 9.61 9.40
CA THR A 68 -5.41 9.27 7.99
C THR A 68 -5.06 10.53 7.19
N GLU A 69 -3.96 10.51 6.43
CA GLU A 69 -3.53 11.69 5.68
C GLU A 69 -4.33 11.88 4.38
N ALA A 70 -5.03 13.00 4.24
CA ALA A 70 -5.53 13.50 2.96
C ALA A 70 -4.73 14.75 2.55
N TYR A 71 -4.36 14.86 1.27
CA TYR A 71 -3.54 15.98 0.80
C TYR A 71 -4.00 16.56 -0.54
N SER A 72 -3.68 17.83 -0.75
CA SER A 72 -3.85 18.54 -2.02
C SER A 72 -2.47 18.94 -2.56
N ILE A 73 -2.13 18.56 -3.79
CA ILE A 73 -0.96 19.08 -4.50
C ILE A 73 -1.40 20.25 -5.37
N LEU A 74 -0.79 21.42 -5.16
CA LEU A 74 -1.11 22.67 -5.83
C LEU A 74 0.11 23.15 -6.63
N PRO A 75 0.05 23.18 -7.98
CA PRO A 75 1.01 23.95 -8.75
C PRO A 75 0.84 25.44 -8.42
N LEU A 76 1.94 26.16 -8.19
CA LEU A 76 1.91 27.56 -7.78
C LEU A 76 1.77 28.48 -9.01
N GLY A 77 0.53 28.60 -9.53
CA GLY A 77 0.13 29.53 -10.61
C GLY A 77 -1.12 30.33 -10.25
N ASP A 78 -1.71 31.07 -11.20
CA ASP A 78 -2.89 31.93 -10.96
C ASP A 78 -4.13 31.17 -10.43
N GLN A 79 -4.17 29.85 -10.58
CA GLN A 79 -5.23 28.94 -10.11
C GLN A 79 -4.98 28.37 -8.69
N ALA A 80 -3.85 28.70 -8.07
CA ALA A 80 -3.44 28.20 -6.75
C ALA A 80 -4.10 28.98 -5.60
N GLU A 81 -4.58 30.18 -5.88
CA GLU A 81 -5.30 31.04 -4.96
C GLU A 81 -6.81 30.86 -5.20
N GLY A 82 -7.59 30.66 -4.15
CA GLY A 82 -9.03 30.51 -4.34
C GLY A 82 -9.82 30.19 -3.09
N THR A 83 -11.05 30.67 -3.10
CA THR A 83 -12.09 30.32 -2.15
C THR A 83 -12.47 28.85 -2.29
N LEU A 84 -12.43 28.10 -1.19
CA LEU A 84 -12.98 26.77 -1.14
C LEU A 84 -14.37 26.79 -0.54
N SER A 85 -15.19 25.85 -0.95
CA SER A 85 -16.41 25.50 -0.26
C SER A 85 -16.14 24.38 0.73
N TRP A 86 -16.62 24.56 1.95
CA TRP A 86 -16.52 23.58 3.03
C TRP A 86 -17.93 23.13 3.42
N MET A 87 -18.09 21.84 3.69
CA MET A 87 -19.34 21.26 4.18
C MET A 87 -19.04 20.35 5.36
N PHE A 88 -19.85 20.48 6.40
CA PHE A 88 -19.77 19.70 7.63
C PHE A 88 -21.12 19.01 7.79
N THR A 89 -21.13 17.67 7.85
CA THR A 89 -22.38 16.91 7.78
C THR A 89 -23.17 16.95 9.09
N THR A 90 -22.53 17.28 10.19
CA THR A 90 -23.12 17.25 11.54
C THR A 90 -22.82 18.55 12.30
N PRO A 91 -23.76 19.14 13.06
CA PRO A 91 -23.43 20.21 14.01
C PRO A 91 -22.44 19.73 15.07
N GLY A 92 -21.51 20.59 15.48
CA GLY A 92 -20.51 20.30 16.51
C GLY A 92 -19.23 21.10 16.34
N GLU A 93 -18.23 20.79 17.18
CA GLU A 93 -16.89 21.34 17.05
C GLU A 93 -16.00 20.42 16.22
N TYR A 94 -15.25 21.02 15.31
CA TYR A 94 -14.28 20.34 14.47
C TYR A 94 -12.90 20.92 14.69
N THR A 95 -11.87 20.09 14.56
CA THR A 95 -10.48 20.54 14.45
C THR A 95 -9.93 20.10 13.10
N LEU A 96 -9.45 21.08 12.33
CA LEU A 96 -8.76 20.87 11.07
C LEU A 96 -7.26 21.04 11.31
N ASN A 97 -6.49 19.97 11.12
CA ASN A 97 -5.04 19.98 11.28
C ASN A 97 -4.39 20.06 9.91
N MET A 98 -3.47 21.01 9.73
CA MET A 98 -2.89 21.28 8.42
C MET A 98 -1.36 21.41 8.48
N THR A 99 -0.68 20.80 7.51
CA THR A 99 0.75 21.02 7.25
C THR A 99 0.97 21.39 5.79
N LEU A 100 2.06 22.10 5.52
CA LEU A 100 2.42 22.57 4.19
C LEU A 100 3.84 22.10 3.86
N THR A 101 4.03 21.55 2.66
CA THR A 101 5.34 21.33 2.05
C THR A 101 5.40 22.08 0.72
N ALA A 102 6.52 22.73 0.40
CA ALA A 102 6.74 23.45 -0.84
C ALA A 102 8.08 23.05 -1.47
N TRP A 103 8.12 23.01 -2.80
CA TRP A 103 9.30 22.65 -3.59
C TRP A 103 9.66 23.74 -4.59
N ASN A 104 10.96 23.94 -4.77
CA ASN A 104 11.55 24.75 -5.83
C ASN A 104 12.30 23.79 -6.76
N SER A 105 11.74 23.54 -7.94
CA SER A 105 12.26 22.58 -8.92
C SER A 105 13.54 23.08 -9.62
N ALA A 106 13.87 24.37 -9.52
CA ALA A 106 15.10 24.93 -10.10
C ALA A 106 16.33 24.75 -9.19
N THR A 107 16.11 24.61 -7.88
CA THR A 107 17.19 24.53 -6.86
C THR A 107 17.12 23.26 -6.02
N ASP A 108 16.12 22.41 -6.25
CA ASP A 108 15.74 21.26 -5.42
C ASP A 108 15.47 21.62 -3.94
N ALA A 109 15.23 22.90 -3.64
CA ALA A 109 14.94 23.34 -2.28
C ALA A 109 13.54 22.89 -1.83
N ILE A 110 13.45 22.42 -0.58
CA ILE A 110 12.20 22.00 0.07
C ILE A 110 11.99 22.85 1.33
N ALA A 111 10.79 23.41 1.48
CA ALA A 111 10.35 24.07 2.70
C ALA A 111 9.12 23.37 3.29
N GLN A 112 9.12 23.19 4.61
CA GLN A 112 8.00 22.58 5.33
C GLN A 112 7.53 23.52 6.44
N SER A 113 6.22 23.49 6.72
CA SER A 113 5.66 24.20 7.87
C SER A 113 6.30 23.68 9.15
N PRO A 114 6.82 24.55 10.03
CA PRO A 114 7.52 24.13 11.24
C PRO A 114 6.60 23.52 12.31
N ALA A 115 5.28 23.71 12.17
CA ALA A 115 4.27 23.16 13.05
C ALA A 115 2.97 22.94 12.28
N THR A 116 2.12 22.05 12.81
CA THR A 116 0.75 21.85 12.35
C THR A 116 -0.10 23.05 12.74
N LEU A 117 -0.78 23.64 11.76
CA LEU A 117 -1.83 24.63 12.00
C LEU A 117 -3.10 23.90 12.39
N ALA A 118 -3.58 24.11 13.62
CA ALA A 118 -4.85 23.58 14.10
C ALA A 118 -5.92 24.68 14.06
N LEU A 119 -6.89 24.55 13.16
CA LEU A 119 -8.05 25.43 13.06
C LEU A 119 -9.25 24.79 13.75
N ARG A 120 -9.87 25.51 14.69
CA ARG A 120 -11.14 25.10 15.30
C ARG A 120 -12.30 25.69 14.50
N VAL A 121 -13.28 24.86 14.17
CA VAL A 121 -14.49 25.26 13.44
C VAL A 121 -15.71 24.82 14.23
N ALA A 122 -16.58 25.77 14.57
CA ALA A 122 -17.84 25.50 15.24
C ALA A 122 -18.99 25.53 14.22
N VAL A 123 -19.77 24.45 14.17
CA VAL A 123 -20.85 24.26 13.19
C VAL A 123 -22.18 24.09 13.92
N GLY A 124 -23.16 24.92 13.58
CA GLY A 124 -24.49 24.91 14.22
C GLY A 124 -24.57 25.83 15.43
N SER A 125 -25.80 26.20 15.80
CA SER A 125 -26.09 27.27 16.76
C SER A 125 -25.49 27.04 18.15
N GLU A 126 -25.52 25.80 18.65
CA GLU A 126 -25.00 25.44 19.98
C GLU A 126 -23.46 25.52 20.02
N ALA A 127 -22.78 24.90 19.06
CA ALA A 127 -21.33 24.94 18.98
C ALA A 127 -20.81 26.37 18.78
N ILE A 128 -21.49 27.17 17.95
CA ILE A 128 -21.15 28.59 17.74
C ILE A 128 -21.32 29.37 19.04
N ALA A 129 -22.41 29.16 19.79
CA ALA A 129 -22.62 29.83 21.06
C ALA A 129 -21.51 29.49 22.08
N ASN A 130 -21.08 28.23 22.13
CA ASN A 130 -19.98 27.79 23.00
C ASN A 130 -18.63 28.40 22.59
N ALA A 131 -18.35 28.47 21.29
CA ALA A 131 -17.10 29.02 20.75
C ALA A 131 -16.97 30.54 20.94
N LEU A 132 -18.10 31.26 21.07
CA LEU A 132 -18.13 32.70 21.28
C LEU A 132 -18.02 33.11 22.76
N VAL A 133 -18.02 32.16 23.70
CA VAL A 133 -17.74 32.44 25.11
C VAL A 133 -16.26 32.82 25.24
N PRO A 134 -15.91 34.03 25.71
CA PRO A 134 -14.51 34.39 25.93
C PRO A 134 -13.88 33.40 26.91
N ALA A 135 -12.71 32.86 26.57
CA ALA A 135 -11.92 32.06 27.50
C ALA A 135 -11.69 32.87 28.78
N GLY A 136 -12.43 32.53 29.84
CA GLY A 136 -12.28 33.14 31.14
C GLY A 136 -10.83 32.98 31.60
N VAL A 137 -10.26 34.08 32.10
CA VAL A 137 -8.94 34.18 32.73
C VAL A 137 -8.70 32.96 33.64
N PRO A 138 -7.51 32.31 33.60
CA PRO A 138 -7.26 31.12 34.39
C PRO A 138 -7.37 31.43 35.87
N ALA A 139 -8.15 30.63 36.60
CA ALA A 139 -8.10 30.61 38.05
C ALA A 139 -6.67 30.17 38.46
N THR A 140 -5.92 31.14 38.96
CA THR A 140 -4.58 31.03 39.50
C THR A 140 -4.48 29.96 40.58
N ASN A 141 -3.45 29.12 40.49
CA ASN A 141 -2.94 28.30 41.58
C ASN A 141 -2.53 29.17 42.79
N ALA A 142 -3.05 28.87 43.97
CA ALA A 142 -2.33 28.72 45.26
C ALA A 142 -3.32 28.78 46.45
N PRO A 143 -2.99 28.28 47.66
CA PRO A 143 -2.23 27.08 48.03
C PRO A 143 -3.05 26.16 48.98
N SER A 144 -2.78 24.86 48.97
CA SER A 144 -3.32 23.92 49.96
C SER A 144 -2.57 24.05 51.30
N GLN A 145 -3.26 24.43 52.38
CA GLN A 145 -2.82 24.16 53.76
C GLN A 145 -3.97 23.64 54.64
N ALA A 146 -3.79 22.37 55.00
CA ALA A 146 -4.01 21.63 56.26
C ALA A 146 -5.10 21.98 57.30
N THR A 147 -5.35 20.91 58.11
CA THR A 147 -5.88 20.79 59.49
C THR A 147 -7.43 20.69 59.58
N THR A 148 -8.11 19.70 60.20
CA THR A 148 -7.73 18.54 61.04
C THR A 148 -8.95 17.66 61.44
N THR A 149 -8.71 16.34 61.58
CA THR A 149 -9.13 15.33 62.60
C THR A 149 -10.59 15.01 62.99
N GLN A 150 -10.94 13.71 62.91
CA GLN A 150 -11.26 12.75 64.01
C GLN A 150 -11.59 11.37 63.38
N GLN A 151 -10.78 10.30 63.44
CA GLN A 151 -10.19 9.47 64.52
C GLN A 151 -11.15 8.46 65.18
N GLN A 152 -11.02 7.16 64.85
CA GLN A 152 -10.89 5.97 65.75
C GLN A 152 -11.02 4.64 64.96
N THR A 153 -9.93 3.90 64.72
CA THR A 153 -9.37 2.72 65.47
C THR A 153 -10.17 1.41 65.29
N THR A 154 -9.72 0.48 64.42
CA THR A 154 -8.87 -0.74 64.65
C THR A 154 -9.61 -1.99 65.13
N SER A 155 -9.42 -3.12 64.43
CA SER A 155 -9.00 -4.40 65.03
C SER A 155 -8.52 -5.40 63.98
N ASP A 156 -7.46 -6.10 64.38
CA ASP A 156 -6.60 -7.05 63.68
C ASP A 156 -7.24 -8.39 63.29
N GLY A 157 -6.50 -9.22 62.54
CA GLY A 157 -6.67 -10.68 62.69
C GLY A 157 -6.30 -11.62 61.55
N ASN A 158 -5.03 -11.65 61.15
CA ASN A 158 -4.21 -12.86 60.88
C ASN A 158 -4.57 -13.92 59.81
N ALA A 159 -3.48 -14.44 59.22
CA ALA A 159 -3.34 -15.44 58.17
C ALA A 159 -3.74 -16.87 58.56
N THR A 160 -3.99 -17.76 57.57
CA THR A 160 -3.31 -19.08 57.48
C THR A 160 -3.39 -19.72 56.08
N ALA A 161 -2.39 -20.58 55.84
CA ALA A 161 -1.94 -21.33 54.68
C ALA A 161 -2.87 -22.37 53.99
N SER A 162 -2.53 -22.63 52.72
CA SER A 162 -2.40 -23.90 51.92
C SER A 162 -2.77 -25.26 52.56
N PRO A 163 -3.08 -26.34 51.77
CA PRO A 163 -2.09 -26.99 50.90
C PRO A 163 -2.60 -27.72 49.61
N SER A 164 -1.59 -28.29 48.94
CA SER A 164 -1.36 -28.94 47.64
C SER A 164 -1.89 -30.38 47.41
N ALA A 165 -1.82 -30.84 46.14
CA ALA A 165 -1.29 -32.13 45.59
C ALA A 165 -2.11 -32.59 44.35
N GLN A 166 -1.64 -33.00 43.15
CA GLN A 166 -0.50 -33.75 42.58
C GLN A 166 -0.88 -35.19 42.12
N GLY A 167 -0.44 -35.59 40.90
CA GLY A 167 -0.40 -36.97 40.37
C GLY A 167 -0.87 -37.10 38.90
N ASP A 168 0.00 -37.18 37.88
CA ASP A 168 0.58 -38.40 37.23
C ASP A 168 -0.44 -39.18 36.34
N GLY A 169 -0.21 -39.70 35.12
CA GLY A 169 0.89 -39.81 34.15
C GLY A 169 0.51 -40.80 33.01
N ARG A 170 1.19 -40.72 31.86
CA ARG A 170 1.49 -41.76 30.83
C ARG A 170 0.38 -42.54 30.06
N ALA A 171 0.43 -42.50 28.71
CA ALA A 171 0.93 -43.56 27.78
C ALA A 171 0.17 -43.74 26.45
N SER A 172 0.93 -43.67 25.34
CA SER A 172 0.93 -44.46 24.08
C SER A 172 -0.33 -44.72 23.22
N GLY A 173 -0.19 -44.44 21.92
CA GLY A 173 -0.97 -45.06 20.83
C GLY A 173 -0.70 -44.48 19.42
N GLN A 174 0.28 -45.05 18.70
CA GLN A 174 0.46 -45.03 17.21
C GLN A 174 -0.75 -45.70 16.50
N SER A 175 -1.07 -45.59 15.20
CA SER A 175 -0.50 -45.08 13.94
C SER A 175 -1.68 -44.94 12.94
N ASP A 176 -1.67 -44.16 11.85
CA ASP A 176 -1.07 -44.47 10.54
C ASP A 176 -1.25 -43.26 9.60
N ALA A 177 -0.16 -42.76 9.01
CA ALA A 177 -0.21 -41.88 7.83
C ALA A 177 0.84 -42.34 6.82
N ARG A 178 0.39 -42.84 5.67
CA ARG A 178 1.23 -43.12 4.51
C ARG A 178 1.55 -41.81 3.80
N GLY A 179 2.79 -41.34 3.91
CA GLY A 179 3.35 -40.27 3.10
C GLY A 179 4.79 -40.60 2.75
N SER A 180 5.07 -40.87 1.48
CA SER A 180 6.39 -41.20 0.94
C SER A 180 7.34 -40.00 1.07
N THR A 181 8.18 -39.97 2.09
CA THR A 181 9.30 -39.03 2.23
C THR A 181 10.54 -39.57 1.54
N ARG A 182 10.96 -38.93 0.44
CA ARG A 182 12.30 -39.14 -0.14
C ARG A 182 13.31 -38.27 0.62
N ALA A 183 13.78 -38.76 1.76
CA ALA A 183 14.89 -38.14 2.48
C ALA A 183 16.21 -38.39 1.74
N SER A 184 17.00 -37.33 1.51
CA SER A 184 18.36 -37.41 1.00
C SER A 184 19.26 -38.16 2.00
N SER A 185 20.07 -39.08 1.52
CA SER A 185 20.67 -40.16 2.31
C SER A 185 21.94 -39.81 3.10
N ASN A 186 22.44 -38.57 3.10
CA ASN A 186 23.82 -38.28 3.55
C ASN A 186 23.99 -37.14 4.59
N GLY A 187 22.90 -36.55 5.13
CA GLY A 187 23.00 -35.55 6.21
C GLY A 187 23.61 -34.19 5.83
N GLU A 188 23.80 -33.93 4.54
CA GLU A 188 24.33 -32.65 4.04
C GLU A 188 23.28 -31.53 4.10
N LYS A 189 23.71 -30.30 4.41
CA LYS A 189 22.84 -29.12 4.46
C LYS A 189 22.35 -28.74 3.07
N CYS A 190 21.06 -28.43 2.96
CA CYS A 190 20.47 -27.90 1.74
C CYS A 190 20.80 -26.41 1.58
N VAL A 191 21.32 -26.02 0.42
CA VAL A 191 21.73 -24.65 0.11
C VAL A 191 20.96 -24.15 -1.13
N ALA A 192 20.45 -22.92 -1.05
CA ALA A 192 19.84 -22.24 -2.19
C ALA A 192 20.91 -22.00 -3.28
N THR A 193 20.72 -22.59 -4.45
CA THR A 193 21.70 -22.60 -5.54
C THR A 193 21.02 -22.18 -6.84
N THR A 194 21.46 -21.07 -7.44
CA THR A 194 20.97 -20.67 -8.76
C THR A 194 21.54 -21.60 -9.83
N ILE A 195 20.68 -22.26 -10.58
CA ILE A 195 21.07 -23.02 -11.77
C ILE A 195 20.57 -22.30 -13.02
N THR A 196 21.31 -22.44 -14.12
CA THR A 196 20.95 -21.92 -15.44
C THR A 196 20.88 -23.08 -16.40
N ARG A 197 19.74 -23.26 -17.08
CA ARG A 197 19.51 -24.37 -18.01
C ARG A 197 18.60 -23.97 -19.16
N GLU A 198 18.66 -24.72 -20.25
CA GLU A 198 17.68 -24.59 -21.32
C GLU A 198 16.30 -25.08 -20.82
N ALA A 199 15.25 -24.31 -21.10
CA ALA A 199 13.88 -24.67 -20.73
C ALA A 199 13.42 -25.95 -21.46
N THR A 200 12.68 -26.80 -20.76
CA THR A 200 11.99 -27.94 -21.38
C THR A 200 10.90 -27.46 -22.34
N ALA A 201 10.37 -28.33 -23.21
CA ALA A 201 9.29 -27.97 -24.12
C ALA A 201 8.03 -27.49 -23.37
N LYS A 202 7.73 -28.11 -22.21
CA LYS A 202 6.60 -27.76 -21.35
C LYS A 202 6.80 -26.41 -20.67
N GLU A 203 8.02 -26.13 -20.19
CA GLU A 203 8.37 -24.84 -19.61
C GLU A 203 8.40 -23.74 -20.67
N GLN A 204 8.94 -24.02 -21.86
CA GLN A 204 8.85 -23.11 -23.01
C GLN A 204 7.38 -22.84 -23.35
N ALA A 205 6.52 -23.86 -23.43
CA ALA A 205 5.10 -23.69 -23.68
C ALA A 205 4.43 -22.81 -22.61
N SER A 206 4.77 -23.01 -21.33
CA SER A 206 4.31 -22.17 -20.21
C SER A 206 4.86 -20.75 -20.27
N LEU A 207 6.12 -20.57 -20.67
CA LEU A 207 6.75 -19.26 -20.88
C LEU A 207 6.17 -18.54 -22.10
N THR A 208 5.73 -19.28 -23.12
CA THR A 208 5.04 -18.75 -24.32
C THR A 208 3.58 -18.44 -24.06
N SER A 209 2.87 -19.24 -23.27
CA SER A 209 1.49 -18.93 -22.84
C SER A 209 1.44 -17.81 -21.81
N ASN A 210 2.54 -17.62 -21.07
CA ASN A 210 2.79 -16.51 -20.16
C ASN A 210 3.63 -15.38 -20.82
N GLN A 211 3.73 -15.32 -22.15
CA GLN A 211 4.18 -14.08 -22.80
C GLN A 211 3.06 -13.07 -22.63
N ALA A 212 3.03 -12.46 -21.45
CA ALA A 212 2.20 -11.31 -21.19
C ALA A 212 2.49 -10.26 -22.24
N SER A 213 1.43 -9.69 -22.79
CA SER A 213 1.50 -8.63 -23.78
C SER A 213 2.53 -7.58 -23.34
N PRO A 214 3.40 -7.10 -24.24
CA PRO A 214 4.36 -6.06 -23.91
C PRO A 214 3.69 -4.90 -23.16
N ASN A 215 4.41 -4.32 -22.21
CA ASN A 215 3.94 -3.22 -21.38
C ASN A 215 2.69 -3.55 -20.53
N THR A 216 2.43 -4.83 -20.28
CA THR A 216 1.26 -5.29 -19.51
C THR A 216 1.69 -6.19 -18.35
N ALA A 217 1.23 -5.86 -17.14
CA ALA A 217 1.39 -6.68 -15.96
C ALA A 217 0.03 -7.25 -15.56
N ARG A 218 -0.09 -8.57 -15.51
CA ARG A 218 -1.29 -9.29 -15.06
C ARG A 218 -1.03 -9.96 -13.72
N THR A 219 -2.01 -9.87 -12.82
CA THR A 219 -1.98 -10.48 -11.49
C THR A 219 -3.34 -11.02 -11.09
N THR A 220 -3.38 -11.81 -10.03
CA THR A 220 -4.61 -12.31 -9.42
C THR A 220 -4.68 -11.84 -7.96
N LEU A 221 -5.75 -11.14 -7.61
CA LEU A 221 -6.08 -10.80 -6.22
C LEU A 221 -6.96 -11.89 -5.63
N THR A 222 -6.72 -12.27 -4.38
CA THR A 222 -7.53 -13.26 -3.67
C THR A 222 -8.29 -12.60 -2.52
N PHE A 223 -9.60 -12.83 -2.47
CA PHE A 223 -10.47 -12.33 -1.40
C PHE A 223 -11.16 -13.50 -0.70
N SER A 224 -11.22 -13.46 0.62
CA SER A 224 -12.07 -14.32 1.45
C SER A 224 -13.18 -13.45 2.00
N VAL A 225 -14.43 -13.73 1.65
CA VAL A 225 -15.59 -12.87 1.96
C VAL A 225 -16.60 -13.60 2.82
N GLY A 226 -17.17 -12.93 3.81
CA GLY A 226 -18.27 -13.46 4.61
C GLY A 226 -17.92 -13.87 6.04
N PRO A 227 -18.87 -14.48 6.76
CA PRO A 227 -18.62 -15.02 8.09
C PRO A 227 -17.47 -16.04 8.07
N GLY A 228 -16.48 -15.84 8.94
CA GLY A 228 -15.29 -16.69 8.97
C GLY A 228 -14.25 -16.39 7.88
N ALA A 229 -14.36 -15.25 7.18
CA ALA A 229 -13.32 -14.78 6.28
C ALA A 229 -11.95 -14.76 6.97
N SER A 230 -10.94 -15.33 6.31
CA SER A 230 -9.59 -15.45 6.83
C SER A 230 -8.57 -15.05 5.77
N GLY A 231 -7.51 -14.38 6.19
CA GLY A 231 -6.45 -13.91 5.33
C GLY A 231 -5.41 -13.13 6.11
N ASN A 232 -4.31 -12.75 5.45
CA ASN A 232 -3.25 -11.94 6.03
C ASN A 232 -3.42 -10.43 5.76
N ALA A 233 -4.44 -10.03 5.00
CA ALA A 233 -4.82 -8.63 4.75
C ALA A 233 -6.23 -8.37 5.30
N THR A 234 -6.32 -8.14 6.61
CA THR A 234 -7.58 -7.93 7.36
C THR A 234 -7.88 -6.46 7.65
N GLU A 235 -6.86 -5.62 7.65
CA GLU A 235 -6.91 -4.18 7.92
C GLU A 235 -5.67 -3.51 7.35
N GLY A 236 -5.67 -2.18 7.28
CA GLY A 236 -4.54 -1.38 6.82
C GLY A 236 -4.65 -0.96 5.35
N HIS A 237 -3.70 -0.13 4.93
CA HIS A 237 -3.70 0.54 3.65
C HIS A 237 -2.96 -0.27 2.59
N PHE A 238 -3.61 -0.51 1.46
CA PHE A 238 -3.09 -1.28 0.34
C PHE A 238 -3.36 -0.59 -0.99
N ASP A 239 -2.37 -0.55 -1.88
CA ASP A 239 -2.62 -0.11 -3.26
C ASP A 239 -2.06 -1.06 -4.31
N LEU A 240 -2.91 -1.50 -5.23
CA LEU A 240 -2.48 -2.23 -6.41
C LEU A 240 -1.91 -1.27 -7.46
N GLY A 241 -0.70 -1.53 -7.93
CA GLY A 241 -0.10 -0.75 -9.01
C GLY A 241 1.00 -1.48 -9.78
N PRO A 242 1.35 -1.00 -10.99
CA PRO A 242 2.47 -1.55 -11.74
C PRO A 242 3.82 -1.12 -11.13
N ALA A 243 4.86 -1.90 -11.40
CA ALA A 243 6.27 -1.61 -11.11
C ALA A 243 7.10 -1.91 -12.36
N ILE A 244 8.23 -1.25 -12.52
CA ILE A 244 9.22 -1.64 -13.53
C ILE A 244 10.41 -2.27 -12.81
N GLU A 245 10.55 -3.59 -12.96
CA GLU A 245 11.62 -4.36 -12.35
C GLU A 245 12.42 -5.05 -13.46
N ASN A 246 13.71 -4.74 -13.58
CA ASN A 246 14.62 -5.34 -14.57
C ASN A 246 14.11 -5.27 -16.03
N GLY A 247 13.45 -4.18 -16.41
CA GLY A 247 12.89 -4.00 -17.77
C GLY A 247 11.59 -4.76 -18.03
N GLN A 248 11.01 -5.36 -16.99
CA GLN A 248 9.70 -6.01 -17.01
C GLN A 248 8.69 -5.18 -16.22
N LEU A 249 7.48 -5.02 -16.77
CA LEU A 249 6.36 -4.47 -16.02
C LEU A 249 5.75 -5.59 -15.16
N VAL A 250 5.67 -5.37 -13.85
CA VAL A 250 5.11 -6.33 -12.89
C VAL A 250 4.02 -5.69 -12.04
N ALA A 251 3.17 -6.51 -11.44
CA ALA A 251 2.18 -6.06 -10.47
C ALA A 251 2.75 -6.10 -9.04
N ARG A 252 2.50 -5.06 -8.24
CA ARG A 252 2.73 -5.09 -6.78
C ARG A 252 1.56 -4.49 -6.04
N VAL A 253 1.43 -4.87 -4.78
CA VAL A 253 0.62 -4.15 -3.81
C VAL A 253 1.54 -3.39 -2.88
N LYS A 254 1.32 -2.08 -2.73
CA LYS A 254 1.90 -1.28 -1.65
C LYS A 254 1.21 -1.69 -0.36
N ASP A 255 1.95 -2.07 0.66
CA ASP A 255 1.45 -2.44 1.98
C ASP A 255 2.10 -1.52 3.01
N ASP A 256 1.31 -0.57 3.51
CA ASP A 256 1.79 0.52 4.38
C ASP A 256 1.58 0.23 5.87
N ARG A 257 1.29 -1.03 6.24
CA ARG A 257 1.12 -1.45 7.65
C ARG A 257 2.40 -1.39 8.47
N SER A 258 3.55 -1.33 7.79
CA SER A 258 4.87 -1.13 8.39
C SER A 258 5.53 0.12 7.84
N ALA A 259 6.38 0.75 8.64
CA ALA A 259 7.24 1.84 8.21
C ALA A 259 8.70 1.36 8.08
N PRO A 260 9.33 1.46 6.90
CA PRO A 260 8.76 1.95 5.63
C PRO A 260 7.78 0.95 5.00
N ALA A 261 6.90 1.49 4.16
CA ALA A 261 5.99 0.75 3.30
C ALA A 261 6.71 -0.39 2.54
N GLN A 262 6.05 -1.53 2.40
CA GLN A 262 6.56 -2.66 1.64
C GLN A 262 5.82 -2.79 0.31
N TRP A 263 6.52 -3.23 -0.73
CA TRP A 263 5.89 -3.57 -2.00
C TRP A 263 5.94 -5.08 -2.17
N VAL A 264 4.77 -5.71 -2.08
CA VAL A 264 4.66 -7.18 -2.05
C VAL A 264 4.03 -7.72 -3.33
N ASP A 265 4.25 -9.01 -3.57
CA ASP A 265 3.53 -9.73 -4.62
C ASP A 265 2.04 -9.81 -4.26
N PRO A 266 1.11 -9.39 -5.14
CA PRO A 266 -0.32 -9.46 -4.84
C PRO A 266 -0.79 -10.89 -4.50
N ALA A 267 -0.14 -11.93 -5.05
CA ALA A 267 -0.45 -13.33 -4.76
C ALA A 267 -0.07 -13.77 -3.34
N SER A 268 0.74 -12.97 -2.62
CA SER A 268 1.07 -13.21 -1.22
C SER A 268 -0.02 -12.73 -0.26
N LEU A 269 -1.03 -12.01 -0.76
CA LEU A 269 -2.11 -11.44 0.03
C LEU A 269 -3.42 -12.17 -0.20
N THR A 270 -4.13 -12.44 0.90
CA THR A 270 -5.56 -12.77 0.89
C THR A 270 -6.28 -11.69 1.69
N PHE A 271 -7.11 -10.92 0.99
CA PHE A 271 -7.92 -9.87 1.58
C PHE A 271 -9.14 -10.47 2.26
N ALA A 272 -9.27 -10.29 3.57
CA ALA A 272 -10.35 -10.87 4.35
C ALA A 272 -11.43 -9.81 4.63
N LEU A 273 -12.65 -10.07 4.17
CA LEU A 273 -13.81 -9.21 4.35
C LEU A 273 -14.81 -9.90 5.28
N GLY A 274 -14.65 -9.68 6.58
CA GLY A 274 -15.51 -10.22 7.63
C GLY A 274 -16.75 -9.37 7.90
N ASP A 275 -17.32 -9.48 9.11
CA ASP A 275 -18.53 -8.75 9.49
C ASP A 275 -18.37 -7.22 9.46
N ALA A 276 -17.16 -6.69 9.70
CA ALA A 276 -16.89 -5.25 9.63
C ALA A 276 -17.05 -4.67 8.22
N ALA A 277 -16.88 -5.50 7.18
CA ALA A 277 -17.11 -5.11 5.78
C ALA A 277 -18.56 -5.29 5.35
N ARG A 278 -19.41 -5.93 6.17
CA ARG A 278 -20.79 -6.26 5.77
C ARG A 278 -21.70 -5.04 5.89
N ILE A 279 -22.40 -4.72 4.81
CA ILE A 279 -23.39 -3.65 4.76
C ILE A 279 -24.70 -4.15 4.15
N THR A 280 -25.76 -3.39 4.36
CA THR A 280 -26.98 -3.52 3.56
C THR A 280 -26.79 -2.75 2.26
N ALA A 281 -26.98 -3.42 1.11
CA ALA A 281 -26.83 -2.83 -0.21
C ALA A 281 -27.77 -1.62 -0.37
N PRO A 282 -27.23 -0.40 -0.58
CA PRO A 282 -28.05 0.78 -0.81
C PRO A 282 -28.58 0.79 -2.26
N ASP A 283 -29.63 1.58 -2.52
CA ASP A 283 -30.35 1.57 -3.82
C ASP A 283 -29.45 1.86 -5.02
N GLU A 284 -28.44 2.70 -4.82
CA GLU A 284 -27.46 3.09 -5.83
C GLU A 284 -26.61 1.91 -6.33
N THR A 285 -26.52 0.83 -5.55
CA THR A 285 -25.80 -0.40 -5.92
C THR A 285 -26.63 -1.39 -6.72
N SER A 286 -27.84 -1.01 -7.17
CA SER A 286 -28.77 -1.85 -7.93
C SER A 286 -28.20 -2.46 -9.22
N PHE A 287 -27.12 -1.90 -9.76
CA PHE A 287 -26.39 -2.45 -10.91
C PHE A 287 -25.61 -3.75 -10.59
N VAL A 288 -25.24 -3.98 -9.32
CA VAL A 288 -24.45 -5.15 -8.88
C VAL A 288 -25.13 -5.96 -7.80
N ALA A 289 -25.99 -5.38 -6.97
CA ALA A 289 -26.65 -6.05 -5.86
C ALA A 289 -28.14 -5.72 -5.83
N THR A 290 -28.96 -6.60 -5.26
CA THR A 290 -30.36 -6.27 -4.98
C THR A 290 -30.40 -5.31 -3.79
N PRO A 291 -31.05 -4.13 -3.89
CA PRO A 291 -31.15 -3.23 -2.73
C PRO A 291 -31.75 -3.93 -1.51
N GLY A 292 -31.22 -3.65 -0.33
CA GLY A 292 -31.60 -4.30 0.92
C GLY A 292 -30.96 -5.67 1.17
N SER A 293 -30.27 -6.27 0.19
CA SER A 293 -29.49 -7.50 0.41
C SER A 293 -28.23 -7.24 1.23
N GLN A 294 -27.65 -8.28 1.83
CA GLN A 294 -26.36 -8.19 2.52
C GLN A 294 -25.22 -8.31 1.50
N VAL A 295 -24.27 -7.38 1.55
CA VAL A 295 -23.08 -7.35 0.69
C VAL A 295 -21.85 -7.01 1.53
N TRP A 296 -20.66 -7.22 0.98
CA TRP A 296 -19.39 -6.89 1.62
C TRP A 296 -18.67 -5.81 0.82
N LEU A 297 -18.24 -4.76 1.51
CA LEU A 297 -17.68 -3.56 0.90
C LEU A 297 -16.30 -3.24 1.50
N ILE A 298 -15.28 -3.17 0.66
CA ILE A 298 -14.13 -2.31 0.94
C ILE A 298 -14.53 -0.91 0.49
N SER A 299 -14.70 0.02 1.42
CA SER A 299 -15.12 1.39 1.14
C SER A 299 -13.95 2.21 0.62
N SER A 300 -14.24 3.24 -0.20
CA SER A 300 -13.24 4.25 -0.58
C SER A 300 -12.67 5.00 0.63
N THR A 301 -13.40 5.00 1.75
CA THR A 301 -12.96 5.51 3.04
C THR A 301 -12.55 4.34 3.93
N GLN A 302 -11.45 4.47 4.65
CA GLN A 302 -10.98 3.42 5.56
C GLN A 302 -12.03 3.08 6.62
N VAL A 303 -12.23 1.78 6.85
CA VAL A 303 -13.11 1.25 7.90
C VAL A 303 -12.27 0.33 8.80
N PRO A 304 -12.27 0.52 10.13
CA PRO A 304 -11.57 -0.37 11.05
C PRO A 304 -11.98 -1.84 10.86
N GLY A 305 -10.99 -2.74 10.78
CA GLY A 305 -11.23 -4.17 10.54
C GLY A 305 -11.62 -4.53 9.09
N VAL A 306 -11.42 -3.61 8.14
CA VAL A 306 -11.56 -3.85 6.70
C VAL A 306 -10.24 -3.44 6.01
N PRO A 307 -9.68 -4.27 5.11
CA PRO A 307 -8.52 -3.84 4.34
C PRO A 307 -8.90 -2.69 3.41
N TRP A 308 -8.11 -1.62 3.39
CA TRP A 308 -8.36 -0.44 2.57
C TRP A 308 -7.56 -0.53 1.27
N LEU A 309 -8.20 -1.08 0.23
CA LEU A 309 -7.57 -1.41 -1.06
C LEU A 309 -7.89 -0.36 -2.14
N GLY A 310 -6.85 0.27 -2.67
CA GLY A 310 -6.91 1.22 -3.77
C GLY A 310 -6.07 0.81 -4.99
N MET A 311 -5.95 1.74 -5.92
CA MET A 311 -5.09 1.66 -7.10
C MET A 311 -4.04 2.79 -7.10
N ASN A 312 -2.84 2.51 -7.62
CA ASN A 312 -1.70 3.42 -7.55
C ASN A 312 -0.88 3.45 -8.86
N SER A 313 -0.53 4.66 -9.31
CA SER A 313 0.37 4.96 -10.43
C SER A 313 1.53 5.90 -10.04
N GLN A 314 1.80 6.05 -8.74
CA GLN A 314 2.75 7.01 -8.16
C GLN A 314 4.16 6.48 -7.97
N ARG A 315 4.45 5.22 -8.31
CA ARG A 315 5.83 4.74 -8.27
C ARG A 315 6.72 5.55 -9.19
N ASP A 316 7.88 5.96 -8.67
CA ASP A 316 8.79 6.87 -9.37
C ASP A 316 9.14 6.38 -10.78
N GLU A 317 9.38 5.08 -10.94
CA GLU A 317 9.68 4.49 -12.24
C GLU A 317 8.48 4.45 -13.19
N ILE A 318 7.25 4.43 -12.66
CA ILE A 318 6.03 4.55 -13.46
C ILE A 318 5.81 6.00 -13.88
N VAL A 319 5.90 6.94 -12.94
CA VAL A 319 5.73 8.39 -13.19
C VAL A 319 6.75 8.91 -14.20
N ASN A 320 8.00 8.50 -14.07
CA ASN A 320 9.10 9.01 -14.91
C ASN A 320 9.39 8.12 -16.14
N GLY A 321 9.05 6.83 -16.08
CA GLY A 321 9.34 5.85 -17.15
C GLY A 321 8.19 5.62 -18.13
N THR A 322 7.01 6.18 -17.87
CA THR A 322 5.81 6.00 -18.70
C THR A 322 5.10 7.32 -18.99
N THR A 323 4.21 7.33 -19.97
CA THR A 323 3.35 8.46 -20.32
C THR A 323 1.88 8.03 -20.32
N GLY A 324 0.99 8.98 -20.05
CA GLY A 324 -0.43 8.70 -19.84
C GLY A 324 -0.73 8.02 -18.51
N GLY A 325 -1.95 7.53 -18.36
CA GLY A 325 -2.39 6.78 -17.18
C GLY A 325 -2.09 5.28 -17.27
N VAL A 326 -2.37 4.56 -16.18
CA VAL A 326 -2.34 3.10 -16.14
C VAL A 326 -3.71 2.58 -16.54
N ASN A 327 -3.78 1.76 -17.60
CA ASN A 327 -5.02 1.13 -18.01
C ASN A 327 -5.20 -0.20 -17.28
N PHE A 328 -6.12 -0.23 -16.33
CA PHE A 328 -6.54 -1.42 -15.61
C PHE A 328 -7.66 -2.13 -16.37
N THR A 329 -7.59 -3.46 -16.46
CA THR A 329 -8.61 -4.32 -17.06
C THR A 329 -8.97 -5.44 -16.10
N LEU A 330 -10.24 -5.69 -15.86
CA LEU A 330 -10.69 -6.90 -15.16
C LEU A 330 -10.79 -8.06 -16.15
N ASP A 331 -9.80 -8.95 -16.15
CA ASP A 331 -9.71 -10.07 -17.10
C ASP A 331 -10.61 -11.25 -16.73
N SER A 332 -10.78 -11.51 -15.43
CA SER A 332 -11.63 -12.62 -14.95
C SER A 332 -12.07 -12.40 -13.50
N VAL A 333 -13.21 -12.98 -13.17
CA VAL A 333 -13.70 -13.16 -11.79
C VAL A 333 -14.08 -14.62 -11.62
N ASP A 334 -13.55 -15.26 -10.60
CA ASP A 334 -13.99 -16.58 -10.13
C ASP A 334 -14.44 -16.42 -8.67
N GLY A 335 -15.63 -16.91 -8.33
CA GLY A 335 -16.22 -16.74 -7.01
C GLY A 335 -17.74 -16.96 -7.00
N PRO A 336 -18.36 -17.02 -5.81
CA PRO A 336 -19.76 -17.42 -5.65
C PRO A 336 -20.77 -16.34 -6.06
N GLY A 337 -20.36 -15.07 -6.13
CA GLY A 337 -21.23 -13.95 -6.45
C GLY A 337 -20.64 -13.00 -7.50
N ARG A 338 -21.33 -11.88 -7.70
CA ARG A 338 -20.86 -10.74 -8.49
C ARG A 338 -19.92 -9.86 -7.67
N VAL A 339 -18.99 -9.22 -8.40
CA VAL A 339 -18.08 -8.19 -7.87
C VAL A 339 -18.21 -6.93 -8.71
N ALA A 340 -18.22 -5.77 -8.06
CA ALA A 340 -18.06 -4.48 -8.73
C ALA A 340 -17.05 -3.60 -8.02
N VAL A 341 -16.37 -2.76 -8.79
CA VAL A 341 -15.47 -1.73 -8.32
C VAL A 341 -15.91 -0.40 -8.88
N PHE A 342 -16.03 0.63 -8.05
CA PHE A 342 -16.52 1.93 -8.48
C PHE A 342 -15.93 3.07 -7.65
N ASN A 343 -15.76 4.23 -8.29
CA ASN A 343 -15.45 5.47 -7.60
C ASN A 343 -16.69 5.95 -6.84
N SER A 344 -16.50 6.64 -5.73
CA SER A 344 -17.61 7.29 -5.02
C SER A 344 -18.21 8.41 -5.89
N GLY A 345 -19.53 8.56 -5.83
CA GLY A 345 -20.23 9.64 -6.56
C GLY A 345 -20.00 11.01 -5.93
N SER A 346 -20.37 12.06 -6.65
CA SER A 346 -20.27 13.43 -6.13
C SER A 346 -21.29 13.67 -5.01
N LEU A 347 -20.91 14.47 -3.99
CA LEU A 347 -21.79 14.98 -2.93
C LEU A 347 -22.62 13.91 -2.19
N GLY A 348 -22.02 12.79 -1.81
CA GLY A 348 -22.72 11.73 -1.07
C GLY A 348 -23.61 10.83 -1.94
N GLY A 349 -23.58 10.98 -3.28
CA GLY A 349 -24.11 9.97 -4.19
C GLY A 349 -23.28 8.70 -4.06
N GLY A 350 -23.88 7.60 -3.61
CA GLY A 350 -23.14 6.38 -3.24
C GLY A 350 -22.22 5.84 -4.34
N VAL A 351 -22.66 5.87 -5.60
CA VAL A 351 -21.95 5.28 -6.74
C VAL A 351 -21.61 6.35 -7.77
N GLY A 352 -20.34 6.42 -8.15
CA GLY A 352 -19.79 7.29 -9.19
C GLY A 352 -19.41 6.51 -10.45
N GLU A 353 -18.22 6.79 -11.00
CA GLU A 353 -17.72 6.06 -12.17
C GLU A 353 -17.54 4.57 -11.86
N HIS A 354 -18.09 3.72 -12.71
CA HIS A 354 -17.86 2.28 -12.63
C HIS A 354 -16.44 1.98 -13.13
N VAL A 355 -15.61 1.43 -12.26
CA VAL A 355 -14.24 1.02 -12.56
C VAL A 355 -14.27 -0.39 -13.14
N PHE A 356 -14.91 -1.32 -12.44
CA PHE A 356 -15.24 -2.66 -12.93
C PHE A 356 -16.68 -3.01 -12.61
N ASP A 357 -17.49 -3.29 -13.62
CA ASP A 357 -18.88 -3.78 -13.48
C ASP A 357 -19.09 -5.13 -14.18
N GLY A 358 -18.03 -5.69 -14.76
CA GLY A 358 -17.99 -7.02 -15.35
C GLY A 358 -16.60 -7.38 -15.89
N VAL A 359 -16.45 -8.63 -16.31
CA VAL A 359 -15.24 -9.07 -17.02
C VAL A 359 -15.13 -8.31 -18.35
N GLY A 360 -13.94 -7.78 -18.63
CA GLY A 360 -13.66 -6.94 -19.78
C GLY A 360 -13.80 -5.44 -19.50
N SER A 361 -14.30 -5.03 -18.33
CA SER A 361 -14.33 -3.61 -17.95
C SER A 361 -12.91 -3.07 -17.83
N THR A 362 -12.72 -1.84 -18.32
CA THR A 362 -11.45 -1.13 -18.32
C THR A 362 -11.58 0.23 -17.67
N TYR A 363 -10.56 0.59 -16.89
CA TYR A 363 -10.47 1.88 -16.23
C TYR A 363 -9.06 2.44 -16.41
N THR A 364 -8.93 3.73 -16.70
CA THR A 364 -7.62 4.38 -16.79
C THR A 364 -7.39 5.22 -15.54
N LEU A 365 -6.52 4.73 -14.66
CA LEU A 365 -6.05 5.52 -13.52
C LEU A 365 -5.13 6.62 -14.06
N PRO A 366 -5.36 7.91 -13.75
CA PRO A 366 -4.51 9.00 -14.23
C PRO A 366 -3.04 8.84 -13.80
N PRO A 367 -2.08 9.49 -14.48
CA PRO A 367 -0.68 9.46 -14.07
C PRO A 367 -0.50 10.05 -12.66
N ASN A 368 0.50 9.56 -11.93
CA ASN A 368 0.87 10.06 -10.60
C ASN A 368 -0.34 10.16 -9.63
N THR A 369 -1.18 9.13 -9.64
CA THR A 369 -2.44 9.10 -8.90
C THR A 369 -2.47 7.91 -7.95
N HIS A 370 -2.95 8.18 -6.75
CA HIS A 370 -3.36 7.20 -5.78
C HIS A 370 -4.84 7.45 -5.49
N ALA A 371 -5.66 6.41 -5.69
CA ALA A 371 -7.10 6.50 -5.52
C ALA A 371 -7.66 5.25 -4.85
N HIS A 372 -8.62 5.44 -3.94
CA HIS A 372 -9.35 4.37 -3.29
C HIS A 372 -10.74 4.22 -3.87
N GLN A 373 -10.99 3.05 -4.46
CA GLN A 373 -12.29 2.66 -5.00
C GLN A 373 -13.10 1.91 -3.95
N ASN A 374 -14.41 1.84 -4.18
CA ASN A 374 -15.27 0.91 -3.48
C ASN A 374 -15.20 -0.46 -4.16
N TRP A 375 -14.96 -1.54 -3.41
CA TRP A 375 -14.99 -2.93 -3.91
C TRP A 375 -16.12 -3.69 -3.24
N LEU A 376 -17.14 -4.06 -4.00
CA LEU A 376 -18.36 -4.68 -3.51
C LEU A 376 -18.46 -6.15 -3.94
N PHE A 377 -18.71 -7.03 -2.99
CA PHE A 377 -18.91 -8.47 -3.17
C PHE A 377 -20.31 -8.86 -2.71
N THR A 378 -21.02 -9.65 -3.51
CA THR A 378 -22.46 -9.93 -3.27
C THR A 378 -22.75 -11.20 -2.50
N GLU A 379 -21.84 -12.17 -2.49
CA GLU A 379 -22.02 -13.46 -1.80
C GLU A 379 -20.79 -13.82 -0.97
N PRO A 380 -20.95 -14.53 0.16
CA PRO A 380 -19.81 -15.02 0.94
C PRO A 380 -19.09 -16.17 0.22
N GLY A 381 -17.77 -16.21 0.35
CA GLY A 381 -16.87 -17.25 -0.15
C GLY A 381 -15.55 -16.70 -0.68
N THR A 382 -14.78 -17.54 -1.38
CA THR A 382 -13.50 -17.13 -1.94
C THR A 382 -13.67 -16.58 -3.34
N TYR A 383 -13.04 -15.44 -3.62
CA TYR A 383 -12.97 -14.84 -4.94
C TYR A 383 -11.52 -14.74 -5.42
N THR A 384 -11.31 -14.98 -6.70
CA THR A 384 -10.08 -14.62 -7.39
C THR A 384 -10.38 -13.68 -8.56
N LEU A 385 -9.73 -12.52 -8.57
CA LEU A 385 -9.89 -11.50 -9.61
C LEU A 385 -8.59 -11.38 -10.38
N THR A 386 -8.61 -11.68 -11.68
CA THR A 386 -7.45 -11.47 -12.55
C THR A 386 -7.53 -10.07 -13.15
N ILE A 387 -6.49 -9.26 -12.93
CA ILE A 387 -6.43 -7.87 -13.36
C ILE A 387 -5.16 -7.67 -14.19
N SER A 388 -5.30 -7.00 -15.34
CA SER A 388 -4.18 -6.51 -16.14
C SER A 388 -3.99 -5.01 -15.96
N MET A 389 -2.73 -4.57 -15.93
CA MET A 389 -2.30 -3.18 -15.86
C MET A 389 -1.39 -2.91 -17.06
N ARG A 390 -1.82 -2.04 -17.96
CA ARG A 390 -1.04 -1.65 -19.13
C ARG A 390 -0.56 -0.21 -19.01
N VAL A 391 0.70 0.02 -19.41
CA VAL A 391 1.31 1.36 -19.45
C VAL A 391 1.85 1.65 -20.85
N THR A 392 2.20 2.92 -21.09
CA THR A 392 2.93 3.34 -22.30
C THR A 392 4.33 3.81 -21.91
N PRO A 393 5.39 3.00 -22.08
CA PRO A 393 6.75 3.42 -21.74
C PRO A 393 7.21 4.59 -22.59
N THR A 394 8.03 5.49 -22.03
CA THR A 394 8.67 6.57 -22.77
C THR A 394 9.87 6.09 -23.61
N GLY A 395 10.40 4.92 -23.28
CA GLY A 395 11.53 4.27 -23.96
C GLY A 395 11.15 2.99 -24.70
N ALA A 396 12.03 1.99 -24.64
CA ALA A 396 11.76 0.68 -25.23
C ALA A 396 10.56 0.00 -24.56
N ASN A 397 9.94 -0.93 -25.30
CA ASN A 397 8.89 -1.78 -24.73
C ASN A 397 9.44 -2.55 -23.52
N LEU A 398 8.63 -2.58 -22.47
CA LEU A 398 8.84 -3.42 -21.29
C LEU A 398 8.34 -4.83 -21.60
N ALA A 399 9.04 -5.83 -21.09
CA ALA A 399 8.48 -7.18 -21.05
C ALA A 399 7.20 -7.16 -20.19
N GLY A 400 6.15 -7.85 -20.61
CA GLY A 400 4.96 -8.03 -19.79
C GLY A 400 5.17 -9.08 -18.69
N SER A 401 4.29 -9.12 -17.70
CA SER A 401 4.19 -10.20 -16.71
C SER A 401 2.77 -10.77 -16.62
N GLY A 402 2.62 -12.04 -16.23
CA GLY A 402 1.37 -12.56 -15.66
C GLY A 402 0.84 -13.89 -16.21
N GLY A 403 0.20 -14.62 -15.30
CA GLY A 403 -0.19 -16.03 -15.35
C GLY A 403 0.32 -16.71 -14.08
N GLY A 404 -0.58 -17.05 -13.15
CA GLY A 404 -0.29 -17.43 -11.76
C GLY A 404 0.84 -18.43 -11.54
N SER A 405 1.35 -18.39 -10.31
CA SER A 405 2.61 -18.95 -9.83
C SER A 405 3.81 -18.15 -10.32
N THR A 406 4.63 -17.72 -9.38
CA THR A 406 6.06 -17.57 -9.60
C THR A 406 6.54 -18.81 -10.35
N THR A 407 6.64 -18.75 -11.68
CA THR A 407 7.52 -19.69 -12.36
C THR A 407 8.87 -19.35 -11.74
N ARG A 408 9.44 -20.29 -10.99
CA ARG A 408 10.79 -20.23 -10.42
C ARG A 408 11.88 -19.98 -11.48
N LEU A 409 11.49 -19.78 -12.74
CA LEU A 409 12.29 -19.70 -13.95
C LEU A 409 12.33 -18.24 -14.42
N THR A 410 13.51 -17.62 -14.37
CA THR A 410 13.78 -16.30 -14.94
C THR A 410 14.45 -16.46 -16.30
N PRO A 411 13.86 -16.00 -17.42
CA PRO A 411 14.52 -16.03 -18.72
C PRO A 411 15.81 -15.20 -18.71
N THR A 412 16.91 -15.72 -19.26
CA THR A 412 18.20 -15.01 -19.30
C THR A 412 18.41 -14.21 -20.60
N GLY A 413 17.50 -14.32 -21.56
CA GLY A 413 17.61 -13.74 -22.89
C GLY A 413 18.48 -14.54 -23.88
N ALA A 414 19.19 -15.57 -23.41
CA ALA A 414 19.94 -16.48 -24.28
C ALA A 414 19.04 -17.61 -24.82
N THR A 415 19.41 -18.13 -26.00
CA THR A 415 18.77 -19.31 -26.60
C THR A 415 19.73 -20.50 -26.51
N GLY A 416 19.23 -21.65 -26.04
CA GLY A 416 20.00 -22.86 -25.91
C GLY A 416 20.17 -23.62 -27.22
N ALA A 417 20.87 -24.76 -27.13
CA ALA A 417 21.27 -25.56 -28.29
C ALA A 417 20.07 -26.14 -29.06
N ASN A 418 18.92 -26.29 -28.41
CA ASN A 418 17.69 -26.79 -29.01
C ASN A 418 16.73 -25.67 -29.44
N GLY A 419 17.21 -24.42 -29.48
CA GLY A 419 16.41 -23.26 -29.89
C GLY A 419 15.41 -22.79 -28.83
N ARG A 420 15.53 -23.23 -27.57
CA ARG A 420 14.63 -22.87 -26.47
C ARG A 420 15.26 -21.82 -25.56
N PRO A 421 14.47 -21.00 -24.84
CA PRO A 421 15.03 -20.00 -23.95
C PRO A 421 15.86 -20.66 -22.82
N ILE A 422 16.99 -20.04 -22.51
CA ILE A 422 17.74 -20.33 -21.28
C ILE A 422 17.04 -19.63 -20.12
N VAL A 423 16.84 -20.37 -19.02
CA VAL A 423 16.21 -19.89 -17.79
C VAL A 423 17.11 -20.12 -16.59
N SER A 424 17.02 -19.25 -15.58
CA SER A 424 17.65 -19.44 -14.27
C SER A 424 16.61 -19.72 -13.18
N GLU A 425 16.94 -20.58 -12.23
CA GLU A 425 16.07 -20.92 -11.10
C GLU A 425 16.85 -21.20 -9.82
N VAL A 426 16.25 -20.91 -8.66
CA VAL A 426 16.89 -21.12 -7.35
C VAL A 426 16.56 -22.51 -6.81
N VAL A 427 17.44 -23.45 -7.14
CA VAL A 427 17.69 -24.82 -6.66
C VAL A 427 17.80 -25.03 -5.15
N GLY A 428 17.32 -26.12 -4.54
CA GLY A 428 17.94 -26.64 -3.32
C GLY A 428 18.97 -27.68 -3.70
N ARG A 429 20.25 -27.46 -3.35
CA ARG A 429 21.32 -28.46 -3.56
C ARG A 429 22.16 -28.66 -2.31
N THR A 430 22.63 -29.90 -2.11
CA THR A 430 23.66 -30.20 -1.12
C THR A 430 25.05 -29.86 -1.65
N ALA A 431 26.07 -29.90 -0.79
CA ALA A 431 27.46 -29.64 -1.19
C ALA A 431 27.99 -30.66 -2.22
N SER A 432 27.48 -31.89 -2.19
CA SER A 432 27.78 -32.92 -3.19
C SER A 432 27.01 -32.76 -4.51
N GLY A 433 26.03 -31.84 -4.57
CA GLY A 433 25.28 -31.50 -5.76
C GLY A 433 23.91 -32.19 -5.89
N ASP A 434 23.54 -33.01 -4.91
CA ASP A 434 22.23 -33.70 -4.86
C ASP A 434 21.09 -32.70 -4.64
N GLU A 435 19.94 -32.97 -5.26
CA GLU A 435 18.75 -32.15 -5.07
C GLU A 435 18.17 -32.33 -3.66
N CYS A 436 17.76 -31.22 -3.05
CA CYS A 436 17.15 -31.19 -1.72
C CYS A 436 16.04 -30.14 -1.65
N ASP A 437 15.13 -30.31 -0.70
CA ASP A 437 14.00 -29.40 -0.50
C ASP A 437 14.39 -28.22 0.41
N LEU A 438 14.21 -27.00 -0.09
CA LEU A 438 14.49 -25.76 0.64
C LEU A 438 13.47 -25.49 1.75
N THR A 439 12.28 -26.10 1.71
CA THR A 439 11.22 -25.89 2.71
C THR A 439 11.57 -26.45 4.09
N LEU A 440 12.50 -27.41 4.16
CA LEU A 440 12.99 -28.01 5.41
C LEU A 440 14.13 -27.23 6.08
N ALA A 441 14.73 -26.23 5.41
CA ALA A 441 15.85 -25.46 5.94
C ALA A 441 15.45 -24.28 6.87
N THR A 442 14.15 -23.99 7.02
CA THR A 442 13.66 -22.82 7.79
C THR A 442 13.38 -23.11 9.27
N THR A 443 13.52 -24.35 9.75
CA THR A 443 13.41 -24.63 11.20
C THR A 443 14.78 -24.76 11.86
N GLY A 444 15.32 -23.64 12.34
CA GLY A 444 16.34 -23.66 13.40
C GLY A 444 17.63 -22.89 13.09
N ALA A 445 17.72 -21.69 13.68
CA ALA A 445 18.91 -20.89 13.99
C ALA A 445 19.71 -20.27 12.81
N ASP A 446 20.10 -18.99 13.03
CA ASP A 446 21.03 -18.16 12.26
C ASP A 446 20.51 -17.35 11.04
N ALA A 447 19.39 -16.65 11.19
CA ALA A 447 19.04 -15.53 10.30
C ALA A 447 19.95 -14.28 10.45
N GLN A 448 20.73 -14.17 11.54
CA GLN A 448 21.59 -12.99 11.79
C GLN A 448 23.04 -13.14 11.32
N ARG A 449 23.50 -14.33 10.89
CA ARG A 449 24.91 -14.54 10.50
C ARG A 449 25.17 -14.55 8.98
N ILE A 450 24.12 -14.67 8.17
CA ILE A 450 24.28 -14.81 6.70
C ILE A 450 24.58 -13.46 6.01
N LEU A 451 24.17 -12.33 6.59
CA LEU A 451 24.43 -11.00 6.00
C LEU A 451 25.89 -10.51 6.15
N VAL A 452 26.66 -11.07 7.08
CA VAL A 452 28.05 -10.61 7.32
C VAL A 452 29.09 -11.36 6.46
N LEU A 453 28.78 -12.58 6.02
CA LEU A 453 29.72 -13.40 5.20
C LEU A 453 29.67 -13.07 3.69
N ALA A 454 28.55 -12.54 3.19
CA ALA A 454 28.42 -12.17 1.78
C ALA A 454 29.29 -10.94 1.40
N ALA A 455 29.53 -10.01 2.33
CA ALA A 455 30.38 -8.85 2.08
C ALA A 455 31.89 -9.17 2.07
N ALA A 456 32.33 -10.20 2.82
CA ALA A 456 33.74 -10.54 2.92
C ALA A 456 34.30 -11.24 1.66
N LEU A 457 33.47 -12.02 0.94
CA LEU A 457 33.91 -12.78 -0.23
C LEU A 457 34.03 -11.93 -1.51
N VAL A 458 33.31 -10.80 -1.60
CA VAL A 458 33.43 -9.88 -2.75
C VAL A 458 34.72 -9.06 -2.70
N PHE A 459 35.24 -8.73 -1.49
CA PHE A 459 36.49 -7.97 -1.38
C PHE A 459 37.75 -8.79 -1.69
N SER A 460 37.78 -10.10 -1.41
CA SER A 460 38.95 -10.93 -1.73
C SER A 460 39.08 -11.26 -3.23
N GLY A 461 37.97 -11.28 -3.99
CA GLY A 461 37.98 -11.53 -5.44
C GLY A 461 38.54 -10.36 -6.26
N CYS A 462 38.30 -9.12 -5.86
CA CYS A 462 38.74 -7.93 -6.59
C CYS A 462 40.26 -7.69 -6.51
N VAL A 463 40.95 -8.17 -5.47
CA VAL A 463 42.40 -8.01 -5.33
C VAL A 463 43.19 -8.97 -6.23
N ALA A 464 42.66 -10.17 -6.50
CA ALA A 464 43.36 -11.17 -7.33
C ALA A 464 43.32 -10.83 -8.85
N VAL A 465 42.24 -10.20 -9.33
CA VAL A 465 42.09 -9.83 -10.75
C VAL A 465 42.91 -8.58 -11.12
N GLY A 466 43.21 -7.70 -10.16
CA GLY A 466 44.08 -6.54 -10.37
C GLY A 466 45.57 -6.88 -10.51
N ALA A 467 46.03 -7.99 -9.90
CA ALA A 467 47.44 -8.40 -9.92
C ALA A 467 47.83 -9.19 -11.19
N SER A 468 46.89 -9.90 -11.82
CA SER A 468 47.17 -10.68 -13.03
C SER A 468 47.25 -9.82 -14.30
N ARG A 469 46.52 -8.69 -14.36
CA ARG A 469 46.57 -7.76 -15.51
C ARG A 469 47.83 -6.89 -15.57
N ARG A 470 48.60 -6.75 -14.49
CA ARG A 470 49.87 -5.98 -14.50
C ARG A 470 51.12 -6.78 -14.91
N ARG A 471 51.05 -8.12 -15.02
CA ARG A 471 52.21 -8.94 -15.46
C ARG A 471 52.26 -9.23 -16.96
N GLY A 472 51.19 -8.96 -17.72
CA GLY A 472 51.14 -9.24 -19.17
C GLY A 472 51.60 -8.10 -20.09
N ALA A 473 51.92 -6.92 -19.57
CA ALA A 473 52.17 -5.71 -20.38
C ALA A 473 53.62 -5.19 -20.34
N ARG A 474 54.60 -5.99 -19.87
CA ARG A 474 56.01 -5.57 -19.81
C ARG A 474 56.97 -6.25 -20.79
N ASP A 475 56.54 -7.25 -21.55
CA ASP A 475 57.40 -7.98 -22.49
C ASP A 475 57.01 -7.78 -23.95
N ARG A 476 57.01 -6.53 -24.45
CA ARG A 476 57.00 -6.29 -25.93
C ARG A 476 57.32 -4.86 -26.38
N VAL A 477 58.38 -4.23 -25.88
CA VAL A 477 59.06 -3.17 -26.66
C VAL A 477 60.56 -3.25 -26.40
N GLY A 478 61.28 -3.85 -27.36
CA GLY A 478 62.72 -3.88 -27.38
C GLY A 478 63.20 -4.14 -28.80
N ASN A 479 63.88 -3.14 -29.35
CA ASN A 479 64.85 -3.22 -30.45
C ASN A 479 64.36 -2.93 -31.88
N ARG A 480 64.53 -1.67 -32.31
CA ARG A 480 65.25 -1.34 -33.56
C ARG A 480 65.68 0.12 -33.59
N SER A 481 67.00 0.31 -33.51
CA SER A 481 67.73 1.55 -33.73
C SER A 481 68.28 1.61 -35.17
N ALA A 482 68.46 2.84 -35.66
CA ALA A 482 69.42 3.30 -36.67
C ALA A 482 69.34 2.75 -38.11
N HIS A 483 68.92 3.57 -39.07
CA HIS A 483 69.80 4.47 -39.84
C HIS A 483 68.99 5.43 -40.71
#